data_AF-A0A8T5U1C2-F1
#
_entry.id   AF-A0A8T5U1C2-F1
#
_cell.length_a   1.000
_cell.length_b   1.000
_cell.length_c   1.000
_cell.angle_alpha   90.00
_cell.angle_beta   90.00
_cell.angle_gamma   90.00
#
_symmetry.space_group_name_H-M   'P 1'
#
loop_
_entity.id
_entity.type
_entity.pdbx_description
1 polymer ?
#
loop_
_entity_poly.entity_id
_entity_poly.type
_entity_poly.pdbx_seq_one_letter_code
_entity_poly.pdbx_strand_id
1 'polypeptide(L)'
;MIEKGAGLFGKSILDKYPNTVIENEGVLTNFRIREQWLTKQFVLRFYRAIKDSESYKNLVNFHSINKFLLMAYNQNLMRNMGRIVANPLRHNFKSVVEEYENLLLLSFREPPHYTSHINVLMHILGYFKKKLSHKEKAFFWVN
;
A
#
# COMPACT_ATOMS: atom_id res chain seq x y z
N MET A 1 36.87 6.58 6.90
CA MET A 1 35.41 6.70 6.81
C MET A 1 34.81 5.54 7.58
N ILE A 2 34.08 5.78 8.67
CA ILE A 2 33.38 4.72 9.41
C ILE A 2 32.18 4.30 8.56
N GLU A 3 32.09 3.03 8.17
CA GLU A 3 30.95 2.51 7.41
C GLU A 3 29.65 2.75 8.18
N LYS A 4 28.70 3.46 7.56
CA LYS A 4 27.35 3.67 8.09
C LYS A 4 26.50 2.41 7.90
N GLY A 5 26.77 1.37 8.71
CA GLY A 5 25.93 0.18 8.82
C GLY A 5 25.00 0.23 10.05
N ALA A 6 24.01 -0.65 10.11
CA ALA A 6 23.05 -0.75 11.22
C ALA A 6 23.68 -1.13 12.60
N GLY A 7 24.99 -1.35 12.67
CA GLY A 7 25.68 -1.89 13.84
C GLY A 7 25.25 -3.33 14.16
N LEU A 8 25.88 -3.96 15.16
CA LEU A 8 25.55 -5.33 15.57
C LEU A 8 24.09 -5.47 16.02
N PHE A 9 23.58 -4.49 16.79
CA PHE A 9 22.21 -4.50 17.31
C PHE A 9 21.16 -4.28 16.22
N GLY A 10 21.36 -3.30 15.33
CA GLY A 10 20.42 -3.05 14.23
C GLY A 10 20.41 -4.20 13.23
N LYS A 11 21.54 -4.89 13.03
CA LYS A 11 21.58 -6.12 12.22
C LYS A 11 20.73 -7.23 12.84
N SER A 12 20.84 -7.49 14.14
CA SER A 12 20.01 -8.50 14.81
C SER A 12 18.51 -8.17 14.78
N ILE A 13 18.14 -6.88 14.83
CA ILE A 13 16.74 -6.45 14.65
C ILE A 13 16.26 -6.71 13.22
N LEU A 14 17.08 -6.38 12.21
CA LEU A 14 16.77 -6.61 10.80
C LEU A 14 16.60 -8.10 10.50
N ASP A 15 17.48 -8.95 11.04
CA ASP A 15 17.41 -10.40 10.88
C ASP A 15 16.14 -10.98 11.51
N LYS A 16 15.73 -10.47 12.68
CA LYS A 16 14.53 -10.94 13.41
C LYS A 16 13.22 -10.37 12.83
N TYR A 17 13.26 -9.17 12.25
CA TYR A 17 12.08 -8.49 11.74
C TYR A 17 12.34 -7.93 10.33
N PRO A 18 12.50 -8.80 9.31
CA PRO A 18 12.93 -8.43 7.96
C PRO A 18 11.94 -7.50 7.24
N ASN A 19 10.69 -7.45 7.69
CA ASN A 19 9.62 -6.64 7.13
C ASN A 19 9.36 -5.35 7.93
N THR A 20 10.25 -4.97 8.85
CA THR A 20 10.14 -3.71 9.59
C THR A 20 10.52 -2.53 8.69
N VAL A 21 9.72 -1.47 8.73
CA VAL A 21 10.06 -0.22 8.05
C VAL A 21 11.08 0.55 8.90
N ILE A 22 12.35 0.48 8.51
CA ILE A 22 13.45 1.13 9.24
C ILE A 22 13.94 2.33 8.45
N GLU A 23 14.02 3.48 9.13
CA GLU A 23 14.65 4.69 8.62
C GLU A 23 15.40 5.37 9.76
N ASN A 24 16.42 6.18 9.44
CA ASN A 24 17.12 6.98 10.45
C ASN A 24 16.50 8.38 10.59
N GLU A 25 16.64 8.99 11.76
CA GLU A 25 16.05 10.29 12.08
C GLU A 25 16.45 11.40 11.10
N GLY A 26 17.72 11.42 10.69
CA GLY A 26 18.24 12.39 9.71
C GLY A 26 17.58 12.26 8.34
N VAL A 27 17.29 11.05 7.87
CA VAL A 27 16.59 10.75 6.61
C VAL A 27 15.13 11.16 6.68
N LEU A 28 14.49 11.00 7.84
CA LEU A 28 13.12 11.44 8.07
C LEU A 28 12.96 12.96 8.00
N THR A 29 14.03 13.76 7.99
CA THR A 29 13.91 15.20 7.70
C THR A 29 13.36 15.46 6.29
N ASN A 30 13.61 14.57 5.33
CA ASN A 30 13.03 14.64 4.01
C ASN A 30 11.53 14.30 4.04
N PHE A 31 10.69 15.26 3.65
CA PHE A 31 9.23 15.13 3.69
C PHE A 31 8.72 13.91 2.92
N ARG A 32 9.23 13.66 1.70
CA ARG A 32 8.78 12.56 0.84
C ARG A 32 9.13 11.20 1.45
N ILE A 33 10.33 11.06 2.01
CA ILE A 33 10.75 9.81 2.66
C ILE A 33 9.93 9.58 3.94
N ARG A 34 9.68 10.64 4.73
CA ARG A 34 8.85 10.57 5.94
C ARG A 34 7.42 10.15 5.64
N GLU A 35 6.80 10.73 4.61
CA GLU A 35 5.45 10.37 4.18
C GLU A 35 5.35 8.88 3.82
N GLN A 36 6.33 8.38 3.05
CA GLN A 36 6.39 6.97 2.67
C GLN A 36 6.59 6.07 3.89
N TRP A 37 7.50 6.44 4.80
CA TRP A 37 7.73 5.71 6.02
C TRP A 37 6.47 5.62 6.88
N LEU A 38 5.80 6.76 7.13
CA LEU A 38 4.55 6.81 7.89
C LEU A 38 3.45 5.98 7.22
N THR A 39 3.30 6.09 5.90
CA THR A 39 2.33 5.32 5.12
C THR A 39 2.52 3.82 5.35
N LYS A 40 3.74 3.32 5.16
CA LYS A 40 4.07 1.90 5.36
C LYS A 40 3.79 1.46 6.80
N GLN A 41 4.21 2.26 7.79
CA GLN A 41 4.01 1.96 9.20
C GLN A 41 2.53 1.84 9.57
N PHE A 42 1.71 2.81 9.19
CA PHE A 42 0.28 2.78 9.50
C PHE A 42 -0.43 1.65 8.78
N VAL A 43 -0.17 1.43 7.48
CA VAL A 43 -0.78 0.35 6.72
C VAL A 43 -0.46 -1.01 7.33
N LEU A 44 0.82 -1.27 7.68
CA LEU A 44 1.22 -2.54 8.29
C LEU A 44 0.66 -2.69 9.71
N ARG A 45 0.56 -1.61 10.49
CA ARG A 45 -0.09 -1.63 11.81
C ARG A 45 -1.56 -2.05 11.68
N PHE A 46 -2.32 -1.39 10.79
CA PHE A 46 -3.72 -1.73 10.57
C PHE A 46 -3.87 -3.16 10.05
N TYR A 47 -2.96 -3.60 9.18
CA TYR A 47 -2.97 -4.96 8.66
C TYR A 47 -2.75 -6.03 9.74
N ARG A 48 -1.88 -5.79 10.74
CA ARG A 48 -1.73 -6.71 11.88
C ARG A 48 -3.05 -6.95 12.60
N ALA A 49 -3.83 -5.88 12.84
CA ALA A 49 -5.16 -6.02 13.45
C ALA A 49 -6.14 -6.81 12.57
N ILE A 50 -5.99 -6.79 11.24
CA ILE A 50 -6.79 -7.64 10.34
C ILE A 50 -6.46 -9.12 10.55
N LYS A 51 -5.16 -9.46 10.63
CA LYS A 51 -4.72 -10.84 10.89
C LYS A 51 -5.29 -11.38 12.19
N ASP A 52 -5.27 -10.57 13.25
CA ASP A 52 -5.77 -10.96 14.57
C ASP A 52 -7.31 -11.06 14.63
N SER A 53 -8.01 -10.43 13.69
CA SER A 53 -9.49 -10.39 13.70
C SER A 53 -10.19 -11.63 13.14
N GLU A 54 -9.45 -12.53 12.49
CA GLU A 54 -9.98 -13.74 11.82
C GLU A 54 -11.21 -13.51 10.92
N SER A 55 -11.34 -12.30 10.36
CA SER A 55 -12.53 -11.86 9.64
C SER A 55 -12.24 -11.47 8.20
N TYR A 56 -12.76 -12.26 7.26
CA TYR A 56 -12.71 -11.95 5.83
C TYR A 56 -13.36 -10.61 5.50
N LYS A 57 -14.44 -10.25 6.21
CA LYS A 57 -15.10 -8.94 6.05
C LYS A 57 -14.14 -7.79 6.37
N ASN A 58 -13.33 -7.93 7.43
CA ASN A 58 -12.35 -6.92 7.80
C ASN A 58 -11.23 -6.82 6.76
N LEU A 59 -10.79 -7.94 6.19
CA LEU A 59 -9.80 -7.94 5.10
C LEU A 59 -10.34 -7.26 3.83
N VAL A 60 -11.57 -7.57 3.44
CA VAL A 60 -12.25 -6.92 2.29
C VAL A 60 -12.39 -5.42 2.52
N ASN A 61 -12.78 -5.01 3.74
CA ASN A 61 -12.88 -3.60 4.08
C ASN A 61 -11.52 -2.90 4.05
N PHE A 62 -10.48 -3.52 4.62
CA PHE A 62 -9.12 -3.02 4.59
C PHE A 62 -8.64 -2.80 3.15
N HIS A 63 -8.83 -3.78 2.27
CA HIS A 63 -8.46 -3.66 0.86
C HIS A 63 -9.25 -2.54 0.17
N SER A 64 -10.56 -2.43 0.44
CA SER A 64 -11.43 -1.45 -0.19
C SER A 64 -11.03 -0.01 0.16
N ILE A 65 -10.75 0.26 1.43
CA ILE A 65 -10.33 1.59 1.92
C ILE A 65 -8.95 1.96 1.36
N ASN A 66 -8.04 0.98 1.24
CA ASN A 66 -6.67 1.22 0.77
C ASN A 66 -6.50 1.07 -0.76
N LYS A 67 -7.56 0.77 -1.51
CA LYS A 67 -7.50 0.43 -2.94
C LYS A 67 -6.70 1.46 -3.76
N PHE A 68 -6.96 2.75 -3.57
CA PHE A 68 -6.28 3.80 -4.34
C PHE A 68 -4.84 4.03 -3.90
N LEU A 69 -4.55 3.86 -2.61
CA LEU A 69 -3.18 3.87 -2.11
C LEU A 69 -2.38 2.73 -2.73
N LEU A 70 -2.88 1.51 -2.66
CA LEU A 70 -2.24 0.33 -3.25
C LEU A 70 -2.10 0.45 -4.76
N MET A 71 -3.07 1.09 -5.43
CA MET A 71 -2.99 1.38 -6.86
C MET A 71 -1.86 2.36 -7.19
N ALA A 72 -1.64 3.39 -6.37
CA ALA A 72 -0.54 4.34 -6.55
C ALA A 72 0.83 3.65 -6.43
N TYR A 73 0.96 2.72 -5.46
CA TYR A 73 2.18 1.96 -5.25
C TYR A 73 2.42 0.92 -6.35
N ASN A 74 1.41 0.07 -6.62
CA ASN A 74 1.50 -0.90 -7.70
C ASN A 74 0.10 -1.42 -8.09
N GLN A 75 -0.41 -0.96 -9.24
CA GLN A 75 -1.73 -1.35 -9.75
C GLN A 75 -1.89 -2.86 -9.99
N ASN A 76 -0.83 -3.56 -10.40
CA ASN A 76 -0.90 -4.99 -10.67
C ASN A 76 -1.00 -5.80 -9.37
N LEU A 77 -0.18 -5.47 -8.37
CA LEU A 77 -0.26 -6.09 -7.05
C LEU A 77 -1.57 -5.77 -6.35
N MET A 78 -2.07 -4.54 -6.47
CA MET A 78 -3.41 -4.16 -6.00
C MET A 78 -4.49 -5.07 -6.59
N ARG A 79 -4.48 -5.31 -7.91
CA ARG A 79 -5.44 -6.22 -8.55
C ARG A 79 -5.29 -7.67 -8.07
N ASN A 80 -4.06 -8.15 -7.88
CA ASN A 80 -3.81 -9.50 -7.37
C ASN A 80 -4.37 -9.66 -5.95
N MET A 81 -4.08 -8.71 -5.05
CA MET A 81 -4.70 -8.65 -3.72
C MET A 81 -6.23 -8.58 -3.79
N GLY A 82 -6.79 -7.83 -4.75
CA GLY A 82 -8.23 -7.77 -5.00
C GLY A 82 -8.86 -9.13 -5.33
N ARG A 83 -8.14 -9.99 -6.08
CA ARG A 83 -8.61 -11.35 -6.39
C ARG A 83 -8.58 -12.27 -5.17
N ILE A 84 -7.57 -12.12 -4.31
CA ILE A 84 -7.46 -12.86 -3.04
C ILE A 84 -8.67 -12.55 -2.16
N VAL A 85 -8.99 -11.27 -1.94
CA VAL A 85 -10.12 -10.89 -1.08
C VAL A 85 -11.50 -11.24 -1.66
N ALA A 86 -11.61 -11.36 -2.98
CA ALA A 86 -12.85 -11.73 -3.66
C ALA A 86 -13.16 -13.24 -3.61
N ASN A 87 -12.23 -14.10 -3.18
CA ASN A 87 -12.41 -15.55 -3.20
C ASN A 87 -12.01 -16.24 -1.86
N PRO A 88 -12.70 -15.91 -0.74
CA PRO A 88 -12.34 -16.42 0.59
C PRO A 88 -12.61 -17.93 0.79
N LEU A 89 -13.40 -18.55 -0.08
CA LEU A 89 -13.90 -19.93 0.11
C LEU A 89 -12.89 -21.02 -0.30
N ARG A 90 -11.76 -20.67 -0.92
CA ARG A 90 -10.79 -21.67 -1.41
C ARG A 90 -9.67 -22.01 -0.42
N HIS A 91 -9.53 -21.25 0.65
CA HIS A 91 -8.39 -21.31 1.56
C HIS A 91 -8.81 -21.04 3.00
N ASN A 92 -8.02 -21.50 3.98
CA ASN A 92 -8.21 -21.11 5.37
C ASN A 92 -7.77 -19.64 5.56
N PHE A 93 -8.36 -18.93 6.53
CA PHE A 93 -8.12 -17.48 6.71
C PHE A 93 -6.64 -17.14 6.85
N LYS A 94 -5.90 -17.96 7.62
CA LYS A 94 -4.46 -17.79 7.86
C LYS A 94 -3.67 -17.76 6.55
N SER A 95 -3.88 -18.73 5.66
CA SER A 95 -3.20 -18.78 4.36
C SER A 95 -3.55 -17.58 3.46
N VAL A 96 -4.81 -17.13 3.50
CA VAL A 96 -5.25 -15.95 2.74
C VAL A 96 -4.54 -14.68 3.21
N VAL A 97 -4.44 -14.46 4.54
CA VAL A 97 -3.75 -13.28 5.06
C VAL A 97 -2.23 -13.35 4.89
N GLU A 98 -1.63 -14.54 4.90
CA GLU A 98 -0.20 -14.70 4.60
C GLU A 98 0.10 -14.35 3.13
N GLU A 99 -0.72 -14.85 2.19
CA GLU A 99 -0.58 -14.52 0.76
C GLU A 99 -0.79 -13.02 0.50
N TYR A 100 -1.84 -12.44 1.09
CA TYR A 100 -2.11 -11.01 0.99
C TYR A 100 -0.96 -10.17 1.59
N GLU A 101 -0.40 -10.58 2.74
CA GLU A 101 0.71 -9.87 3.40
C GLU A 101 1.94 -9.79 2.50
N ASN A 102 2.29 -10.90 1.84
CA ASN A 102 3.43 -10.95 0.94
C ASN A 102 3.29 -9.95 -0.21
N LEU A 103 2.09 -9.85 -0.81
CA LEU A 103 1.82 -8.87 -1.87
C LEU A 103 1.77 -7.44 -1.34
N LEU A 104 1.24 -7.23 -0.14
CA LEU A 104 1.19 -5.93 0.52
C LEU A 104 2.61 -5.39 0.75
N LEU A 105 3.49 -6.21 1.34
CA LEU A 105 4.90 -5.86 1.56
C LEU A 105 5.63 -5.59 0.25
N LEU A 106 5.38 -6.42 -0.77
CA LEU A 106 5.95 -6.24 -2.11
C LEU A 106 5.52 -4.90 -2.73
N SER A 107 4.27 -4.48 -2.52
CA SER A 107 3.76 -3.21 -3.06
C SER A 107 4.48 -1.98 -2.49
N PHE A 108 5.00 -2.08 -1.27
CA PHE A 108 5.69 -0.98 -0.59
C PHE A 108 7.21 -1.00 -0.77
N ARG A 109 7.78 -1.89 -1.59
CA ARG A 109 9.24 -1.89 -1.82
C ARG A 109 9.71 -0.59 -2.46
N GLU A 110 9.04 -0.20 -3.53
CA GLU A 110 9.35 1.02 -4.28
C GLU A 110 8.35 2.15 -3.96
N PRO A 111 8.80 3.41 -3.94
CA PRO A 111 7.90 4.54 -3.81
C PRO A 111 7.04 4.74 -5.07
N PRO A 112 5.83 5.30 -4.94
CA PRO A 112 5.01 5.62 -6.11
C PRO A 112 5.67 6.73 -6.94
N HIS A 113 5.50 6.65 -8.25
CA HIS A 113 5.83 7.71 -9.18
C HIS A 113 4.67 8.73 -9.27
N TYR A 114 4.97 9.97 -9.65
CA TYR A 114 3.95 11.00 -9.84
C TYR A 114 2.90 10.58 -10.88
N THR A 115 3.31 9.86 -11.92
CA THR A 115 2.41 9.29 -12.94
C THR A 115 1.43 8.28 -12.36
N SER A 116 1.82 7.50 -11.35
CA SER A 116 0.91 6.58 -10.65
C SER A 116 -0.17 7.35 -9.89
N HIS A 117 0.17 8.47 -9.25
CA HIS A 117 -0.81 9.34 -8.61
C HIS A 117 -1.80 9.93 -9.63
N ILE A 118 -1.31 10.40 -10.78
CA ILE A 118 -2.16 10.86 -11.88
C ILE A 118 -3.12 9.74 -12.32
N ASN A 119 -2.61 8.52 -12.53
CA ASN A 119 -3.44 7.37 -12.91
C ASN A 119 -4.53 7.06 -11.88
N VAL A 120 -4.23 7.19 -10.59
CA VAL A 120 -5.21 7.03 -9.50
C VAL A 120 -6.27 8.12 -9.57
N LEU A 121 -5.87 9.39 -9.71
CA LEU A 121 -6.81 10.52 -9.81
C LEU A 121 -7.71 10.40 -11.04
N MET A 122 -7.17 9.97 -12.19
CA MET A 122 -7.94 9.70 -13.39
C MET A 122 -8.94 8.55 -13.19
N HIS A 123 -8.56 7.51 -12.46
CA HIS A 123 -9.46 6.42 -12.11
C HIS A 123 -10.58 6.90 -11.16
N ILE A 124 -10.26 7.74 -10.19
CA ILE A 124 -11.23 8.37 -9.28
C ILE A 124 -12.21 9.24 -10.07
N LEU A 125 -11.70 10.09 -10.98
CA LEU A 125 -12.51 10.94 -11.86
C LEU A 125 -13.52 10.12 -12.68
N GLY A 126 -13.15 8.91 -13.09
CA GLY A 126 -14.05 7.98 -13.79
C GLY A 126 -15.36 7.72 -13.05
N TYR A 127 -15.35 7.66 -11.71
CA TYR A 127 -16.57 7.49 -10.90
C TYR A 127 -17.52 8.68 -10.97
N PHE A 128 -17.01 9.87 -11.28
CA PHE A 128 -17.78 11.11 -11.41
C PHE A 128 -18.21 11.39 -12.84
N LYS A 129 -17.78 10.61 -13.84
CA LYS A 129 -18.06 10.86 -15.26
C LYS A 129 -19.54 11.06 -15.58
N LYS A 130 -20.46 10.35 -14.89
CA LYS A 130 -21.91 10.52 -15.10
C LYS A 130 -22.49 11.76 -14.42
N LYS A 131 -21.79 12.34 -13.45
CA LYS A 131 -22.17 13.55 -12.70
C LYS A 131 -21.62 14.84 -13.30
N LEU A 132 -20.65 14.74 -14.22
CA LEU A 132 -20.06 15.89 -14.90
C LEU A 132 -20.91 16.34 -16.09
N SER A 133 -21.10 17.66 -16.17
CA SER A 133 -21.70 18.34 -17.32
C SER A 133 -20.86 18.18 -18.58
N HIS A 134 -21.45 18.50 -19.74
CA HIS A 134 -20.73 18.46 -21.01
C HIS A 134 -19.53 19.42 -21.04
N LYS A 135 -19.66 20.62 -20.42
CA LYS A 135 -18.57 21.61 -20.34
C LYS A 135 -17.41 21.13 -19.48
N GLU A 136 -17.70 20.54 -18.32
CA GLU A 136 -16.66 19.95 -17.45
C GLU A 136 -15.96 18.79 -18.17
N LYS A 137 -16.70 17.98 -18.93
CA LYS A 137 -16.11 16.93 -19.77
C LYS A 137 -15.26 17.43 -20.93
N ALA A 138 -15.57 18.59 -21.50
CA ALA A 138 -14.69 19.17 -22.50
C ALA A 138 -13.39 19.68 -21.84
N PHE A 139 -13.48 20.34 -20.70
CA PHE A 139 -12.33 20.93 -20.01
C PHE A 139 -11.24 19.91 -19.64
N PHE A 140 -11.62 18.73 -19.15
CA PHE A 140 -10.67 17.72 -18.65
C PHE A 140 -10.15 16.73 -19.73
N TRP A 141 -10.79 16.62 -20.90
CA TRP A 141 -10.43 15.62 -21.92
C TRP A 141 -10.01 16.22 -23.27
N VAL A 142 -10.09 17.55 -23.44
CA VAL A 142 -9.71 18.27 -24.67
C VAL A 142 -8.46 19.14 -24.47
N ASN A 143 -8.07 19.42 -23.22
CA ASN A 143 -6.78 20.03 -22.85
C ASN A 143 -5.90 19.01 -22.14
#